data_AF-A0A1E7FPP6-F1
#
_entry.id   AF-A0A1E7FPP6-F1
#
_cell.length_a   1.000
_cell.length_b   1.000
_cell.length_c   1.000
_cell.angle_alpha   90.00
_cell.angle_beta   90.00
_cell.angle_gamma   90.00
#
_symmetry.space_group_name_H-M   'P 1'
#
loop_
_entity.id
_entity.type
_entity.pdbx_description
1 polymer ?
#
loop_
_entity_poly.entity_id
_entity_poly.type
_entity_poly.pdbx_seq_one_letter_code
_entity_poly.pdbx_strand_id
1 'polypeptide(L)'
;MRLLSNNFTSLAVCLLLQVVVLVSLPNGGWGFGTGTQQKEQQQQQEQEQATTETQHTEKEKESMLKQMDIAAKLKELSSNGISNDDALSVAGLLDALTEDEETLELVRNLRKADEGTRDPQLQAFLDSATPTDIVIGLKQLLDELRSLEVLFRDPQRAVDAMIEDGMIDPSRVELYKENPDQLAQDVQSGIYFSFVTLAVAGGFL
;
A
#
# COMPACT_ATOMS: atom_id res chain seq x y z
N MET A 1 30.58 -7.34 3.01
CA MET A 1 29.88 -6.47 2.05
C MET A 1 28.95 -5.57 2.85
N ARG A 2 29.21 -4.26 2.82
CA ARG A 2 28.36 -3.18 3.36
C ARG A 2 27.44 -2.69 2.24
N LEU A 3 26.38 -1.95 2.60
CA LEU A 3 25.23 -1.40 1.81
C LEU A 3 23.97 -2.21 2.21
N LEU A 4 22.89 -1.69 2.82
CA LEU A 4 22.29 -0.36 2.86
C LEU A 4 21.58 -0.12 4.21
N SER A 5 22.03 0.89 4.95
CA SER A 5 21.22 1.66 5.89
C SER A 5 20.91 2.98 5.17
N ASN A 6 19.65 3.43 5.04
CA ASN A 6 19.25 4.86 4.90
C ASN A 6 17.77 5.14 4.47
N ASN A 7 16.75 4.35 4.86
CA ASN A 7 15.35 4.71 4.55
C ASN A 7 14.46 5.00 5.79
N PHE A 8 15.01 5.00 7.01
CA PHE A 8 14.22 5.20 8.23
C PHE A 8 13.88 6.66 8.57
N THR A 9 14.43 7.64 7.84
CA THR A 9 14.25 9.07 8.12
C THR A 9 12.97 9.67 7.52
N SER A 10 12.33 9.02 6.55
CA SER A 10 11.15 9.60 5.88
C SER A 10 9.85 9.45 6.70
N LEU A 11 9.70 8.35 7.45
CA LEU A 11 8.53 8.11 8.30
C LEU A 11 8.49 8.96 9.58
N ALA A 12 9.64 9.45 10.05
CA ALA A 12 9.71 10.32 11.24
C ALA A 12 9.28 11.78 10.95
N VAL A 13 9.26 12.21 9.69
CA VAL A 13 8.91 13.59 9.32
C VAL A 13 7.39 13.81 9.25
N CYS A 14 6.61 12.78 8.91
CA CYS A 14 5.14 12.89 8.91
C CYS A 14 4.51 12.93 10.31
N LEU A 15 5.17 12.36 11.33
CA LEU A 15 4.65 12.35 12.71
C LEU A 15 4.96 13.62 13.51
N LEU A 16 5.96 14.42 13.10
CA LEU A 16 6.29 15.70 13.76
C LEU A 16 5.44 16.88 13.29
N LEU A 17 4.75 16.76 12.15
CA LEU A 17 3.89 17.83 11.61
C LEU A 17 2.52 17.94 12.30
N GLN A 18 2.11 16.96 13.12
CA GLN A 18 0.84 17.02 13.85
C GLN A 18 0.94 17.62 15.27
N VAL A 19 2.13 17.94 15.78
CA VAL A 19 2.31 18.48 17.14
C VAL A 19 2.53 20.01 17.18
N VAL A 20 2.76 20.67 16.04
CA VAL A 20 3.12 22.12 16.01
C VAL A 20 1.89 23.06 16.03
N VAL A 21 0.64 22.56 16.02
CA VAL A 21 -0.56 23.43 15.97
C VAL A 21 -1.02 23.95 17.35
N LEU A 22 -0.38 23.55 18.46
CA LEU A 22 -0.79 23.98 19.79
C LEU A 22 0.40 24.49 20.61
N VAL A 23 0.85 25.73 20.34
CA VAL A 23 1.12 26.80 21.32
C VAL A 23 1.52 28.04 20.53
N SER A 24 0.63 29.03 20.44
CA SER A 24 1.03 30.42 20.20
C SER A 24 0.11 31.33 21.00
N LEU A 25 0.55 31.63 22.23
CA LEU A 25 0.02 32.72 23.05
C LEU A 25 0.54 34.06 22.49
N PRO A 26 -0.30 35.10 22.37
CA PRO A 26 0.14 36.42 21.95
C PRO A 26 0.74 37.16 23.14
N ASN A 27 2.04 37.44 23.10
CA ASN A 27 2.66 38.41 24.00
C ASN A 27 3.01 39.67 23.18
N GLY A 28 2.41 40.79 23.57
CA GLY A 28 2.54 42.07 22.90
C GLY A 28 3.95 42.64 22.98
N GLY A 29 4.45 43.09 21.84
CA GLY A 29 5.65 43.91 21.72
C GLY A 29 5.41 44.99 20.68
N TRP A 30 5.30 46.25 21.12
CA TRP A 30 5.21 47.42 20.26
C TRP A 30 6.56 47.66 19.59
N GLY A 31 6.64 47.42 18.29
CA GLY A 31 7.81 47.72 17.46
C GLY A 31 7.39 48.54 16.24
N PHE A 32 7.61 49.84 16.30
CA PHE A 32 7.47 50.77 15.18
C PHE A 32 8.63 50.55 14.20
N GLY A 33 8.36 50.09 12.97
CA GLY A 33 9.41 49.84 11.97
C GLY A 33 8.87 49.70 10.55
N THR A 34 8.85 50.83 9.83
CA THR A 34 8.91 50.99 8.35
C THR A 34 8.32 49.87 7.48
N GLY A 35 7.05 50.02 7.11
CA GLY A 35 6.42 49.23 6.05
C GLY A 35 6.76 49.77 4.67
N THR A 36 7.42 48.95 3.83
CA THR A 36 7.24 48.97 2.36
C THR A 36 7.88 47.79 1.59
N GLN A 37 8.32 46.71 2.24
CA GLN A 37 8.85 45.53 1.52
C GLN A 37 8.15 44.19 1.84
N GLN A 38 7.13 44.20 2.69
CA GLN A 38 6.48 42.95 3.15
C GLN A 38 5.23 42.55 2.34
N LYS A 39 4.76 43.40 1.41
CA LYS A 39 3.52 43.14 0.64
C LYS A 39 3.72 42.33 -0.65
N GLU A 40 4.93 42.27 -1.21
CA GLU A 40 5.18 41.51 -2.45
C GLU A 40 5.48 40.02 -2.20
N GLN A 41 5.99 39.64 -1.02
CA GLN A 41 6.22 38.23 -0.68
C GLN A 41 4.95 37.47 -0.23
N GLN A 42 3.92 38.17 0.28
CA GLN A 42 2.65 37.54 0.66
C GLN A 42 1.75 37.20 -0.53
N GLN A 43 1.81 37.95 -1.64
CA GLN A 43 1.00 37.66 -2.83
C GLN A 43 1.53 36.51 -3.70
N GLN A 44 2.83 36.21 -3.65
CA GLN A 44 3.39 35.04 -4.36
C GLN A 44 3.10 33.72 -3.63
N GLN A 45 3.01 33.72 -2.28
CA GLN A 45 2.66 32.53 -1.51
C GLN A 45 1.17 32.14 -1.62
N GLU A 46 0.24 33.09 -1.73
CA GLU A 46 -1.18 32.78 -1.92
C GLU A 46 -1.49 32.21 -3.32
N GLN A 47 -0.72 32.59 -4.36
CA GLN A 47 -0.90 32.04 -5.71
C GLN A 47 -0.30 30.64 -5.90
N GLU A 48 0.81 30.31 -5.23
CA GLU A 48 1.35 28.94 -5.20
C GLU A 48 0.47 27.99 -4.36
N GLN A 49 -0.12 28.46 -3.26
CA GLN A 49 -1.04 27.64 -2.46
C GLN A 49 -2.35 27.31 -3.20
N ALA A 50 -2.95 28.29 -3.89
CA ALA A 50 -4.18 28.06 -4.66
C ALA A 50 -4.00 27.13 -5.88
N THR A 51 -2.83 27.15 -6.52
CA THR A 51 -2.51 26.24 -7.64
C THR A 51 -2.20 24.82 -7.17
N THR A 52 -1.57 24.67 -5.99
CA THR A 52 -1.28 23.36 -5.40
C THR A 52 -2.55 22.66 -4.89
N GLU A 53 -3.48 23.39 -4.26
CA GLU A 53 -4.78 22.85 -3.81
C GLU A 53 -5.67 22.40 -4.97
N THR A 54 -5.65 23.14 -6.09
CA THR A 54 -6.44 22.78 -7.28
C THR A 54 -5.92 21.52 -7.95
N GLN A 55 -4.59 21.35 -8.06
CA GLN A 55 -3.97 20.17 -8.67
C GLN A 55 -4.16 18.90 -7.82
N HIS A 56 -4.11 19.03 -6.48
CA HIS A 56 -4.38 17.91 -5.57
C HIS A 56 -5.81 17.38 -5.76
N THR A 57 -6.77 18.29 -5.87
CA THR A 57 -8.19 17.95 -6.04
C THR A 57 -8.48 17.25 -7.38
N GLU A 58 -7.74 17.57 -8.44
CA GLU A 58 -7.90 16.90 -9.74
C GLU A 58 -7.31 15.49 -9.74
N LYS A 59 -6.12 15.29 -9.17
CA LYS A 59 -5.50 13.95 -9.06
C LYS A 59 -6.37 13.00 -8.22
N GLU A 60 -6.92 13.50 -7.10
CA GLU A 60 -7.84 12.72 -6.25
C GLU A 60 -9.12 12.32 -6.99
N LYS A 61 -9.72 13.22 -7.76
CA LYS A 61 -10.91 12.91 -8.57
C LYS A 61 -10.61 11.87 -9.63
N GLU A 62 -9.47 11.96 -10.30
CA GLU A 62 -9.07 10.98 -11.32
C GLU A 62 -8.84 9.60 -10.70
N SER A 63 -8.13 9.53 -9.56
CA SER A 63 -7.92 8.29 -8.80
C SER A 63 -9.26 7.68 -8.36
N MET A 64 -10.18 8.48 -7.82
CA MET A 64 -11.51 8.00 -7.42
C MET A 64 -12.31 7.45 -8.60
N LEU A 65 -12.28 8.11 -9.78
CA LEU A 65 -12.95 7.61 -10.99
C LEU A 65 -12.35 6.27 -11.45
N LYS A 66 -11.01 6.15 -11.46
CA LYS A 66 -10.33 4.89 -11.78
C LYS A 66 -10.74 3.76 -10.82
N GLN A 67 -10.79 4.06 -9.52
CA GLN A 67 -11.20 3.08 -8.52
C GLN A 67 -12.66 2.65 -8.70
N MET A 68 -13.57 3.57 -9.06
CA MET A 68 -14.96 3.24 -9.35
C MET A 68 -15.09 2.34 -10.59
N ASP A 69 -14.32 2.62 -11.65
CA ASP A 69 -14.32 1.80 -12.87
C ASP A 69 -13.77 0.39 -12.61
N ILE A 70 -12.66 0.29 -11.86
CA ILE A 70 -12.08 -1.01 -11.46
C ILE A 70 -13.08 -1.77 -10.58
N ALA A 71 -13.69 -1.13 -9.60
CA ALA A 71 -14.68 -1.75 -8.72
C ALA A 71 -15.90 -2.25 -9.51
N ALA A 72 -16.38 -1.48 -10.48
CA ALA A 72 -17.46 -1.90 -11.37
C ALA A 72 -17.07 -3.15 -12.19
N LYS A 73 -15.84 -3.18 -12.73
CA LYS A 73 -15.31 -4.35 -13.45
C LYS A 73 -15.20 -5.58 -12.55
N LEU A 74 -14.70 -5.43 -11.31
CA LEU A 74 -14.63 -6.52 -10.33
C LEU A 74 -16.02 -7.10 -10.02
N LYS A 75 -17.03 -6.23 -9.88
CA LYS A 75 -18.43 -6.61 -9.66
C LYS A 75 -19.05 -7.32 -10.87
N GLU A 76 -18.72 -6.88 -12.07
CA GLU A 76 -19.19 -7.51 -13.31
C GLU A 76 -18.66 -8.95 -13.44
N LEU A 77 -17.35 -9.12 -13.21
CA LEU A 77 -16.66 -10.42 -13.28
C LEU A 77 -17.07 -11.39 -12.16
N SER A 78 -17.66 -10.88 -11.09
CA SER A 78 -18.08 -11.64 -9.92
C SER A 78 -19.41 -11.12 -9.38
N SER A 79 -20.49 -11.39 -10.12
CA SER A 79 -21.82 -10.80 -9.85
C SER A 79 -22.31 -10.99 -8.41
N ASN A 80 -21.88 -12.06 -7.73
CA ASN A 80 -22.21 -12.33 -6.32
C ASN A 80 -20.99 -12.60 -5.41
N GLY A 81 -19.76 -12.59 -5.92
CA GLY A 81 -18.58 -13.03 -5.15
C GLY A 81 -17.85 -11.91 -4.40
N ILE A 82 -18.18 -10.64 -4.65
CA ILE A 82 -17.57 -9.49 -3.96
C ILE A 82 -18.62 -8.42 -3.61
N SER A 83 -18.51 -7.85 -2.39
CA SER A 83 -19.33 -6.73 -1.95
C SER A 83 -18.89 -5.43 -2.64
N ASN A 84 -19.71 -4.37 -2.57
CA ASN A 84 -19.31 -3.08 -3.16
C ASN A 84 -18.12 -2.46 -2.41
N ASP A 85 -18.12 -2.57 -1.08
CA ASP A 85 -17.06 -2.02 -0.22
C ASP A 85 -15.74 -2.77 -0.41
N ASP A 86 -15.78 -4.10 -0.56
CA ASP A 86 -14.59 -4.89 -0.86
C ASP A 86 -14.09 -4.60 -2.28
N ALA A 87 -14.98 -4.45 -3.27
CA ALA A 87 -14.58 -4.10 -4.64
C ALA A 87 -13.89 -2.74 -4.69
N LEU A 88 -14.39 -1.74 -3.95
CA LEU A 88 -13.73 -0.44 -3.81
C LEU A 88 -12.39 -0.54 -3.08
N SER A 89 -12.30 -1.37 -2.03
CA SER A 89 -11.06 -1.59 -1.29
C SER A 89 -9.99 -2.24 -2.16
N VAL A 90 -10.34 -3.28 -2.92
CA VAL A 90 -9.44 -3.92 -3.89
C VAL A 90 -9.04 -2.93 -4.98
N ALA A 91 -9.99 -2.14 -5.49
CA ALA A 91 -9.70 -1.12 -6.50
C ALA A 91 -8.72 -0.05 -6.00
N GLY A 92 -8.87 0.41 -4.75
CA GLY A 92 -7.93 1.34 -4.12
C GLY A 92 -6.52 0.76 -3.98
N LEU A 93 -6.40 -0.51 -3.61
CA LEU A 93 -5.10 -1.20 -3.59
C LEU A 93 -4.49 -1.30 -4.99
N LEU A 94 -5.28 -1.71 -5.99
CA LEU A 94 -4.82 -1.80 -7.38
C LEU A 94 -4.33 -0.46 -7.91
N ASP A 95 -5.06 0.62 -7.65
CA ASP A 95 -4.68 1.98 -8.05
C ASP A 95 -3.34 2.39 -7.42
N ALA A 96 -3.17 2.17 -6.11
CA ALA A 96 -1.91 2.44 -5.41
C ALA A 96 -0.73 1.63 -5.98
N LEU A 97 -0.96 0.37 -6.34
CA LEU A 97 0.06 -0.52 -6.93
C LEU A 97 0.52 -0.07 -8.33
N THR A 98 -0.26 0.75 -9.05
CA THR A 98 0.18 1.29 -10.36
C THR A 98 1.26 2.36 -10.24
N GLU A 99 1.37 3.03 -9.09
CA GLU A 99 2.38 4.06 -8.82
C GLU A 99 3.61 3.51 -8.08
N ASP A 100 3.56 2.27 -7.59
CA ASP A 100 4.62 1.66 -6.78
C ASP A 100 5.75 1.05 -7.64
N GLU A 101 6.98 1.54 -7.47
CA GLU A 101 8.12 1.15 -8.30
C GLU A 101 8.49 -0.34 -8.15
N GLU A 102 8.41 -0.89 -6.94
CA GLU A 102 8.67 -2.31 -6.67
C GLU A 102 7.64 -3.19 -7.37
N THR A 103 6.36 -2.81 -7.28
CA THR A 103 5.28 -3.48 -8.01
C THR A 103 5.53 -3.45 -9.52
N LEU A 104 5.91 -2.29 -10.07
CA LEU A 104 6.17 -2.15 -11.51
C LEU A 104 7.32 -3.05 -11.98
N GLU A 105 8.37 -3.21 -11.17
CA GLU A 105 9.45 -4.16 -11.46
C GLU A 105 8.98 -5.61 -11.39
N LEU A 106 8.22 -5.95 -10.35
CA LEU A 106 7.62 -7.27 -10.18
C LEU A 106 6.71 -7.64 -11.37
N VAL A 107 5.81 -6.73 -11.77
CA VAL A 107 4.91 -6.91 -12.93
C VAL A 107 5.72 -7.12 -14.22
N ARG A 108 6.79 -6.34 -14.44
CA ARG A 108 7.68 -6.53 -15.60
C ARG A 108 8.33 -7.92 -15.58
N ASN A 109 8.76 -8.40 -14.42
CA ASN A 109 9.37 -9.72 -14.27
C ASN A 109 8.34 -10.84 -14.51
N LEU A 110 7.13 -10.70 -13.97
CA LEU A 110 6.02 -11.64 -14.16
C LEU A 110 5.56 -11.75 -15.62
N ARG A 111 5.55 -10.64 -16.35
CA ARG A 111 5.22 -10.59 -17.78
C ARG A 111 6.36 -11.05 -18.69
N LYS A 112 7.62 -10.80 -18.32
CA LYS A 112 8.78 -11.34 -19.07
C LYS A 112 8.93 -12.85 -18.90
N ALA A 113 8.50 -13.40 -17.76
CA ALA A 113 8.48 -14.84 -17.54
C ALA A 113 7.51 -15.60 -18.48
N ASP A 114 6.62 -14.90 -19.20
CA ASP A 114 5.81 -15.47 -20.29
C ASP A 114 6.67 -15.99 -21.48
N GLU A 115 7.94 -15.56 -21.60
CA GLU A 115 8.86 -15.98 -22.67
C GLU A 115 9.59 -17.32 -22.39
N GLY A 116 9.06 -18.17 -21.48
CA GLY A 116 9.49 -19.56 -21.33
C GLY A 116 10.23 -19.91 -20.03
N THR A 117 10.18 -19.05 -19.01
CA THR A 117 10.83 -19.27 -17.69
C THR A 117 9.86 -19.21 -16.52
N ARG A 118 8.55 -19.30 -16.76
CA ARG A 118 7.56 -19.35 -15.67
C ARG A 118 7.67 -20.65 -14.87
N ASP A 119 7.47 -20.53 -13.56
CA ASP A 119 7.15 -21.67 -12.71
C ASP A 119 5.91 -22.39 -13.31
N PRO A 120 6.02 -23.68 -13.67
CA PRO A 120 4.91 -24.44 -14.26
C PRO A 120 3.64 -24.42 -13.40
N GLN A 121 3.77 -24.29 -12.08
CA GLN A 121 2.61 -24.22 -11.18
C GLN A 121 1.87 -22.90 -11.32
N LEU A 122 2.61 -21.79 -11.39
CA LEU A 122 2.01 -20.48 -11.60
C LEU A 122 1.32 -20.42 -12.97
N GLN A 123 1.96 -20.91 -14.02
CA GLN A 123 1.34 -20.95 -15.35
C GLN A 123 0.05 -21.76 -15.37
N ALA A 124 0.05 -22.96 -14.77
CA ALA A 124 -1.14 -23.80 -14.70
C ALA A 124 -2.29 -23.14 -13.94
N PHE A 125 -1.98 -22.43 -12.85
CA PHE A 125 -2.97 -21.63 -12.13
C PHE A 125 -3.54 -20.52 -13.02
N LEU A 126 -2.68 -19.73 -13.67
CA LEU A 126 -3.10 -18.63 -14.56
C LEU A 126 -3.95 -19.12 -15.74
N ASP A 127 -3.60 -20.26 -16.34
CA ASP A 127 -4.34 -20.83 -17.47
C ASP A 127 -5.70 -21.41 -17.07
N SER A 128 -5.86 -21.80 -15.80
CA SER A 128 -7.09 -22.41 -15.28
C SER A 128 -8.01 -21.44 -14.54
N ALA A 129 -7.49 -20.30 -14.08
CA ALA A 129 -8.23 -19.35 -13.26
C ALA A 129 -9.33 -18.67 -14.08
N THR A 130 -10.58 -18.83 -13.65
CA THR A 130 -11.68 -18.07 -14.25
C THR A 130 -11.63 -16.62 -13.74
N PRO A 131 -12.20 -15.65 -14.48
CA PRO A 131 -12.27 -14.27 -13.99
C PRO A 131 -12.94 -14.16 -12.62
N THR A 132 -13.91 -15.02 -12.31
CA THR A 132 -14.55 -15.08 -10.99
C THR A 132 -13.59 -15.58 -9.91
N ASP A 133 -12.77 -16.59 -10.19
CA ASP A 133 -11.77 -17.10 -9.24
C ASP A 133 -10.72 -16.03 -8.90
N ILE A 134 -10.32 -15.24 -9.90
CA ILE A 134 -9.39 -14.12 -9.71
C ILE A 134 -9.98 -13.09 -8.75
N VAL A 135 -11.24 -12.68 -8.95
CA VAL A 135 -11.89 -11.71 -8.05
C VAL A 135 -12.06 -12.27 -6.64
N ILE A 136 -12.45 -13.54 -6.51
CA ILE A 136 -12.59 -14.20 -5.20
C ILE A 136 -11.23 -14.27 -4.49
N GLY A 137 -10.16 -14.63 -5.20
CA GLY A 137 -8.81 -14.68 -4.63
C GLY A 137 -8.30 -13.30 -4.21
N LEU A 138 -8.55 -12.24 -5.01
CA LEU A 138 -8.19 -10.87 -4.63
C LEU A 138 -8.91 -10.43 -3.34
N LYS A 139 -10.19 -10.80 -3.21
CA LYS A 139 -10.94 -10.56 -1.98
C LYS A 139 -10.36 -11.34 -0.80
N GLN A 140 -10.03 -12.63 -0.98
CA GLN A 140 -9.43 -13.44 0.09
C GLN A 140 -8.11 -12.85 0.57
N LEU A 141 -7.24 -12.43 -0.34
CA LEU A 141 -5.97 -11.80 0.00
C LEU A 141 -6.17 -10.45 0.70
N LEU A 142 -7.19 -9.67 0.34
CA LEU A 142 -7.56 -8.46 1.08
C LEU A 142 -8.01 -8.77 2.52
N ASP A 143 -8.82 -9.81 2.70
CA ASP A 143 -9.27 -10.24 4.03
C ASP A 143 -8.09 -10.78 4.87
N GLU A 144 -7.14 -11.47 4.24
CA GLU A 144 -5.89 -11.91 4.86
C GLU A 144 -5.03 -10.72 5.29
N LEU A 145 -4.81 -9.72 4.43
CA LEU A 145 -4.09 -8.48 4.79
C LEU A 145 -4.70 -7.81 6.02
N ARG A 146 -6.02 -7.65 6.06
CA ARG A 146 -6.74 -7.10 7.22
C ARG A 146 -6.56 -7.97 8.48
N SER A 147 -6.51 -9.29 8.30
CA SER A 147 -6.33 -10.22 9.42
C SER A 147 -4.90 -10.20 9.97
N LEU A 148 -3.89 -9.96 9.11
CA LEU A 148 -2.50 -9.81 9.55
C LEU A 148 -2.33 -8.64 10.52
N GLU A 149 -2.98 -7.50 10.26
CA GLU A 149 -2.92 -6.33 11.14
C GLU A 149 -3.39 -6.67 12.57
N VAL A 150 -4.37 -7.57 12.68
CA VAL A 150 -4.88 -8.05 13.97
C VAL A 150 -3.96 -9.10 14.57
N LEU A 151 -3.50 -10.06 13.77
CA LEU A 151 -2.65 -11.16 14.22
C LEU A 151 -1.30 -10.65 14.74
N PHE A 152 -0.63 -9.80 13.96
CA PHE A 152 0.68 -9.25 14.28
C PHE A 152 0.61 -7.98 15.14
N ARG A 153 -0.55 -7.66 15.73
CA ARG A 153 -0.62 -6.68 16.82
C ARG A 153 0.20 -7.12 18.04
N ASP A 154 0.32 -8.43 18.24
CA ASP A 154 1.26 -9.05 19.19
C ASP A 154 2.11 -10.08 18.44
N PRO A 155 3.23 -9.65 17.83
CA PRO A 155 4.07 -10.51 16.99
C PRO A 155 4.57 -11.76 17.69
N GLN A 156 4.93 -11.65 18.98
CA GLN A 156 5.41 -12.80 19.75
C GLN A 156 4.32 -13.86 19.91
N ARG A 157 3.10 -13.44 20.26
CA ARG A 157 1.97 -14.35 20.36
C ARG A 157 1.62 -14.98 19.01
N ALA A 158 1.74 -14.25 17.91
CA ALA A 158 1.52 -14.78 16.57
C ALA A 158 2.54 -15.89 16.23
N VAL A 159 3.83 -15.67 16.52
CA VAL A 159 4.88 -16.68 16.36
C VAL A 159 4.56 -17.93 17.18
N ASP A 160 4.23 -17.79 18.45
CA ASP A 160 3.94 -18.93 19.33
C ASP A 160 2.74 -19.75 18.82
N ALA A 161 1.65 -19.08 18.43
CA ALA A 161 0.46 -19.72 17.88
C ALA A 161 0.73 -20.44 16.54
N MET A 162 1.51 -19.83 15.66
CA MET A 162 1.86 -20.44 14.36
C MET A 162 2.84 -21.61 14.50
N ILE A 163 3.70 -21.61 15.53
CA ILE A 163 4.53 -22.77 15.88
C ILE A 163 3.65 -23.91 16.39
N GLU A 164 2.69 -23.61 17.29
CA GLU A 164 1.77 -24.61 17.85
C GLU A 164 0.93 -25.29 16.75
N ASP A 165 0.46 -24.51 15.77
CA ASP A 165 -0.30 -25.01 14.62
C ASP A 165 0.57 -25.66 13.53
N GLY A 166 1.90 -25.64 13.69
CA GLY A 166 2.83 -26.26 12.74
C GLY A 166 2.94 -25.53 11.40
N MET A 167 2.60 -24.24 11.36
CA MET A 167 2.65 -23.41 10.14
C MET A 167 4.06 -22.94 9.79
N ILE A 168 5.01 -23.04 10.72
CA ILE A 168 6.39 -22.57 10.56
C ILE A 168 7.31 -23.77 10.31
N ASP A 169 8.17 -23.68 9.30
CA ASP A 169 9.24 -24.65 9.07
C ASP A 169 10.11 -24.77 10.33
N PRO A 170 10.34 -25.97 10.88
CA PRO A 170 11.13 -26.18 12.09
C PRO A 170 12.52 -25.53 12.05
N SER A 171 13.13 -25.40 10.87
CA SER A 171 14.44 -24.76 10.68
C SER A 171 14.43 -23.23 10.85
N ARG A 172 13.26 -22.59 10.74
CA ARG A 172 13.08 -21.13 10.87
C ARG A 172 12.48 -20.71 12.21
N VAL A 173 12.13 -21.66 13.07
CA VAL A 173 11.50 -21.39 14.38
C VAL A 173 12.36 -20.47 15.25
N GLU A 174 13.65 -20.76 15.40
CA GLU A 174 14.54 -19.95 16.23
C GLU A 174 14.69 -18.52 15.69
N LEU A 175 14.78 -18.36 14.36
CA LEU A 175 14.82 -17.05 13.71
C LEU A 175 13.62 -16.19 14.09
N TYR A 176 12.41 -16.76 14.02
CA TYR A 176 11.19 -16.01 14.30
C TYR A 176 10.93 -15.81 15.79
N LYS A 177 11.45 -16.67 16.67
CA LYS A 177 11.44 -16.40 18.12
C LYS A 177 12.37 -15.26 18.51
N GLU A 178 13.55 -15.19 17.89
CA GLU A 178 14.52 -14.11 18.13
C GLU A 178 14.09 -12.78 17.49
N ASN A 179 13.38 -12.85 16.35
CA ASN A 179 12.86 -11.69 15.64
C ASN A 179 11.42 -11.94 15.12
N PRO A 180 10.39 -11.76 15.97
CA PRO A 180 8.99 -11.98 15.59
C PRO A 180 8.49 -11.08 14.46
N ASP A 181 9.01 -9.87 14.36
CA ASP A 181 8.65 -8.92 13.30
C ASP A 181 9.08 -9.44 11.91
N GLN A 182 10.12 -10.27 11.85
CA GLN A 182 10.53 -10.91 10.59
C GLN A 182 9.45 -11.84 10.05
N LEU A 183 8.72 -12.54 10.92
CA LEU A 183 7.62 -13.41 10.48
C LEU A 183 6.50 -12.57 9.85
N ALA A 184 6.16 -11.44 10.47
CA ALA A 184 5.16 -10.52 9.93
C ALA A 184 5.54 -10.02 8.54
N GLN A 185 6.79 -9.60 8.37
CA GLN A 185 7.32 -9.13 7.08
C GLN A 185 7.30 -10.24 6.03
N ASP A 186 7.79 -11.44 6.35
CA ASP A 186 7.82 -12.56 5.41
C ASP A 186 6.40 -12.94 4.94
N VAL A 187 5.43 -13.00 5.87
CA VAL A 187 4.04 -13.31 5.55
C VAL A 187 3.38 -12.19 4.74
N GLN A 188 3.61 -10.93 5.10
CA GLN A 188 3.10 -9.78 4.37
C GLN A 188 3.65 -9.73 2.94
N SER A 189 4.95 -9.95 2.75
CA SER A 189 5.58 -10.02 1.42
C SER A 189 5.01 -11.18 0.58
N GLY A 190 4.74 -12.32 1.20
CA GLY A 190 4.08 -13.45 0.52
C GLY A 190 2.68 -13.09 0.01
N ILE A 191 1.84 -12.52 0.87
CA ILE A 191 0.48 -12.09 0.50
C ILE A 191 0.51 -10.99 -0.56
N TYR A 192 1.42 -10.02 -0.42
CA TYR A 192 1.62 -8.95 -1.40
C TYR A 192 2.00 -9.53 -2.77
N PHE A 193 2.96 -10.46 -2.84
CA PHE A 193 3.34 -11.11 -4.09
C PHE A 193 2.16 -11.87 -4.72
N SER A 194 1.40 -12.62 -3.91
CA SER A 194 0.21 -13.33 -4.37
C SER A 194 -0.85 -12.37 -4.91
N PHE A 195 -1.05 -11.22 -4.25
CA PHE A 195 -2.02 -10.21 -4.68
C PHE A 195 -1.63 -9.60 -6.03
N VAL A 196 -0.38 -9.15 -6.17
CA VAL A 196 0.14 -8.59 -7.44
C VAL A 196 0.05 -9.64 -8.55
N THR A 197 0.45 -10.88 -8.28
CA THR A 197 0.41 -11.97 -9.26
C THR A 197 -1.01 -12.22 -9.76
N LEU A 198 -1.99 -12.26 -8.86
CA LEU A 198 -3.39 -12.46 -9.21
C LEU A 198 -3.99 -11.24 -9.93
N ALA A 199 -3.60 -10.03 -9.55
CA ALA A 199 -4.00 -8.81 -10.22
C ALA A 199 -3.48 -8.73 -11.67
N VAL A 200 -2.23 -9.14 -11.90
CA VAL A 200 -1.64 -9.27 -13.25
C VAL A 200 -2.38 -10.34 -14.04
N ALA A 201 -2.69 -11.50 -13.43
CA ALA A 201 -3.48 -12.57 -14.04
C ALA A 201 -4.84 -12.07 -14.55
N GLY A 202 -5.52 -11.25 -13.73
CA GLY A 202 -6.81 -10.66 -14.05
C GLY A 202 -6.77 -9.51 -15.05
N GLY A 203 -5.57 -9.10 -15.49
CA GLY A 203 -5.38 -7.93 -16.33
C GLY A 203 -5.80 -6.63 -15.65
N PHE A 204 -5.58 -6.52 -14.33
CA PHE A 204 -5.78 -5.29 -13.55
C PHE A 204 -4.49 -4.49 -13.38
N LEU A 205 -3.33 -5.14 -13.44
CA LEU A 205 -1.98 -4.54 -13.40
C LEU A 205 -1.17 -4.91 -14.64
#